data_AF-A0A6J6V9M5-F1
#
_entry.id   AF-A0A6J6V9M5-F1
#
_cell.length_a   1.000
_cell.length_b   1.000
_cell.length_c   1.000
_cell.angle_alpha   90.00
_cell.angle_beta   90.00
_cell.angle_gamma   90.00
#
_symmetry.space_group_name_H-M   'P 1'
#
loop_
_entity.id
_entity.type
_entity.pdbx_description
1 polymer ?
#
loop_
_entity_poly.entity_id
_entity_poly.type
_entity_poly.pdbx_seq_one_letter_code
_entity_poly.pdbx_strand_id
1 'polypeptide(L)'
;MRLAYRDRGVEPLRAAALEQSLKAAGFTVIMDKYPSSDFYAPAAKRGVPNEPDIIQTSWAFDWAAASGIVYALFDARTMSPEDAKSNQSRGDFADLQKLFAKADTSATAAQEKILGDIEQSLIVDKAAHVSVYFETSHYMAGSKVGGLQVDGGYSTLSVLGAYVKK
;
A
#
# COMPACT_ATOMS: atom_id res chain seq x y z
N MET A 1 -4.23 12.31 17.32
CA MET A 1 -3.79 11.78 16.02
C MET A 1 -4.98 11.71 15.07
N ARG A 2 -4.74 11.88 13.77
CA ARG A 2 -5.72 11.79 12.69
C ARG A 2 -5.50 10.49 11.92
N LEU A 3 -6.54 9.65 11.86
CA LEU A 3 -6.55 8.40 11.10
C LEU A 3 -7.37 8.60 9.83
N ALA A 4 -6.71 8.68 8.69
CA ALA A 4 -7.36 8.72 7.39
C ALA A 4 -7.72 7.32 6.91
N TYR A 5 -8.96 7.15 6.43
CA TYR A 5 -9.45 5.90 5.89
C TYR A 5 -10.45 6.13 4.77
N ARG A 6 -10.57 5.14 3.88
CA ARG A 6 -11.46 5.18 2.72
C ARG A 6 -12.87 4.76 3.10
N ASP A 7 -13.87 5.51 2.65
CA ASP A 7 -15.28 5.12 2.78
C ASP A 7 -15.67 4.08 1.72
N ARG A 8 -15.11 2.86 1.82
CA ARG A 8 -15.34 1.77 0.87
C ARG A 8 -15.33 0.41 1.56
N GLY A 9 -16.37 -0.40 1.30
CA GLY A 9 -16.41 -1.80 1.72
C GLY A 9 -16.19 -1.96 3.24
N VAL A 10 -15.20 -2.77 3.62
CA VAL A 10 -14.87 -3.06 5.02
C VAL A 10 -13.88 -2.06 5.66
N GLU A 11 -13.37 -1.10 4.90
CA GLU A 11 -12.37 -0.14 5.38
C GLU A 11 -12.82 0.68 6.60
N PRO A 12 -14.08 1.18 6.69
CA PRO A 12 -14.55 1.87 7.90
C PRO A 12 -14.57 1.00 9.15
N LEU A 13 -14.86 -0.31 9.01
CA LEU A 13 -14.86 -1.24 10.15
C LEU A 13 -13.44 -1.54 10.64
N ARG A 14 -12.49 -1.67 9.71
CA ARG A 14 -11.06 -1.81 10.04
C ARG A 14 -10.53 -0.57 10.75
N ALA A 15 -10.91 0.62 10.27
CA ALA A 15 -10.51 1.88 10.87
C ALA A 15 -11.08 2.05 12.28
N ALA A 16 -12.34 1.67 12.50
CA ALA A 16 -12.97 1.67 13.83
C ALA A 16 -12.30 0.69 14.81
N ALA A 17 -11.89 -0.49 14.34
CA ALA A 17 -11.13 -1.43 15.16
C ALA A 17 -9.77 -0.86 15.58
N LEU A 18 -9.05 -0.23 14.64
CA LEU A 18 -7.79 0.45 14.93
C LEU A 18 -7.99 1.63 15.90
N GLU A 19 -9.03 2.42 15.71
CA GLU A 19 -9.41 3.52 16.61
C GLU A 19 -9.60 3.01 18.05
N GLN A 20 -10.32 1.91 18.23
CA GLN A 20 -10.55 1.31 19.54
C GLN A 20 -9.23 0.87 20.20
N SER A 21 -8.34 0.22 19.45
CA SER A 21 -7.02 -0.19 19.94
C SER A 21 -6.16 1.01 20.33
N LEU A 22 -6.14 2.07 19.53
CA LEU A 22 -5.39 3.30 19.80
C LEU A 22 -5.95 4.04 21.03
N LYS A 23 -7.27 4.12 21.17
CA LYS A 23 -7.92 4.70 22.36
C LYS A 23 -7.60 3.89 23.62
N ALA A 24 -7.60 2.56 23.54
CA ALA A 24 -7.21 1.70 24.65
C ALA A 24 -5.74 1.89 25.07
N ALA A 25 -4.87 2.25 24.13
CA ALA A 25 -3.48 2.62 24.39
C ALA A 25 -3.30 4.07 24.88
N GLY A 26 -4.38 4.83 25.08
CA GLY A 26 -4.36 6.19 25.62
C GLY A 26 -4.26 7.31 24.58
N PHE A 27 -4.38 7.01 23.29
CA PHE A 27 -4.37 8.03 22.24
C PHE A 27 -5.74 8.68 22.06
N THR A 28 -5.74 10.00 21.80
CA THR A 28 -6.91 10.69 21.23
C THR A 28 -6.88 10.54 19.71
N VAL A 29 -7.93 9.92 19.14
CA VAL A 29 -8.04 9.63 17.71
C VAL A 29 -9.14 10.47 17.07
N ILE A 30 -8.82 11.10 15.95
CA ILE A 30 -9.74 11.80 15.06
C ILE A 30 -9.89 10.96 13.79
N MET A 31 -11.12 10.53 13.51
CA MET A 31 -11.43 9.66 12.37
C MET A 31 -11.70 10.51 11.14
N ASP A 32 -10.78 10.47 10.16
CA ASP A 32 -10.87 11.20 8.91
C ASP A 32 -11.37 10.30 7.79
N LYS A 33 -12.68 10.36 7.56
CA LYS A 33 -13.34 9.61 6.51
C LYS A 33 -13.23 10.31 5.16
N TYR A 34 -12.56 9.68 4.20
CA TYR A 34 -12.39 10.24 2.86
C TYR A 34 -13.27 9.49 1.83
N PRO A 35 -13.81 10.20 0.82
CA PRO A 35 -14.63 9.58 -0.22
C PRO A 35 -13.88 8.47 -0.97
N SER A 36 -14.57 7.38 -1.31
CA SER A 36 -13.96 6.26 -2.04
C SER A 36 -13.32 6.70 -3.37
N SER A 37 -13.97 7.59 -4.12
CA SER A 37 -13.51 8.04 -5.43
C SER A 37 -12.26 8.92 -5.40
N ASP A 38 -11.96 9.53 -4.26
CA ASP A 38 -10.92 10.56 -4.12
C ASP A 38 -10.12 10.36 -2.83
N PHE A 39 -9.81 9.11 -2.46
CA PHE A 39 -9.10 8.82 -1.22
C PHE A 39 -7.62 9.24 -1.27
N TYR A 40 -6.93 8.88 -2.35
CA TYR A 40 -5.46 8.97 -2.41
C TYR A 40 -4.96 10.43 -2.48
N ALA A 41 -5.63 11.29 -3.25
CA ALA A 41 -5.21 12.68 -3.41
C ALA A 41 -5.22 13.50 -2.10
N PRO A 42 -6.30 13.52 -1.29
CA PRO A 42 -6.28 14.20 0.00
C PRO A 42 -5.38 13.50 1.03
N ALA A 43 -5.25 12.17 1.01
CA ALA A 43 -4.37 11.44 1.93
C ALA A 43 -2.88 11.76 1.69
N ALA A 44 -2.50 11.95 0.43
CA ALA A 44 -1.12 12.25 0.04
C ALA A 44 -0.69 13.70 0.33
N LYS A 45 -1.62 14.63 0.60
CA LYS A 45 -1.26 16.05 0.84
C LYS A 45 -0.33 16.19 2.04
N ARG A 46 0.66 17.06 1.89
CA ARG A 46 1.67 17.38 2.91
C ARG A 46 1.62 18.86 3.29
N GLY A 47 1.99 19.17 4.52
CA GLY A 47 2.05 20.54 5.04
C GLY A 47 0.68 21.21 5.19
N VAL A 48 -0.40 20.43 5.30
CA VAL A 48 -1.77 20.94 5.45
C VAL A 48 -2.26 20.80 6.90
N PRO A 49 -3.17 21.67 7.40
CA PRO A 49 -3.60 21.63 8.80
C PRO A 49 -4.23 20.31 9.26
N ASN A 50 -4.82 19.55 8.33
CA ASN A 50 -5.45 18.26 8.60
C ASN A 50 -4.67 17.11 7.95
N GLU A 51 -3.35 17.26 7.81
CA GLU A 51 -2.48 16.19 7.33
C GLU A 51 -2.63 14.95 8.23
N PRO A 52 -2.97 13.77 7.68
CA PRO A 52 -3.17 12.57 8.50
C PRO A 52 -1.90 12.11 9.21
N ASP A 53 -2.01 11.63 10.45
CA ASP A 53 -0.90 11.00 11.16
C ASP A 53 -0.77 9.51 10.79
N ILE A 54 -1.91 8.85 10.56
CA ILE A 54 -1.99 7.45 10.14
C ILE A 54 -2.89 7.38 8.91
N ILE A 55 -2.47 6.61 7.91
CA ILE A 55 -3.23 6.38 6.69
C ILE A 55 -3.47 4.89 6.55
N GLN A 56 -4.73 4.48 6.72
CA GLN A 56 -5.13 3.11 6.41
C GLN A 56 -5.27 2.97 4.89
N THR A 57 -4.37 2.20 4.30
CA THR A 57 -4.37 1.94 2.85
C THR A 57 -3.92 0.51 2.57
N SER A 58 -4.20 0.04 1.37
CA SER A 58 -3.64 -1.17 0.79
C SER A 58 -2.95 -0.83 -0.53
N TRP A 59 -2.07 -1.72 -0.97
CA TRP A 59 -1.39 -1.63 -2.25
C TRP A 59 -1.30 -3.03 -2.86
N ALA A 60 -1.48 -3.10 -4.18
CA ALA A 60 -1.14 -4.25 -4.98
C ALA A 60 -0.03 -3.82 -5.94
N PHE A 61 0.92 -4.71 -6.20
CA PHE A 61 2.06 -4.40 -7.05
C PHE A 61 1.63 -4.03 -8.47
N ASP A 62 2.34 -3.07 -9.08
CA ASP A 62 2.12 -2.70 -10.48
C ASP A 62 2.72 -3.75 -11.43
N TRP A 63 3.77 -4.45 -11.00
CA TRP A 63 4.36 -5.63 -11.66
C TRP A 63 4.97 -6.56 -10.61
N ALA A 64 5.10 -7.86 -10.94
CA ALA A 64 5.47 -8.92 -10.00
C ALA A 64 6.97 -8.93 -9.62
N ALA A 65 7.43 -7.87 -8.94
CA ALA A 65 8.77 -7.71 -8.38
C ALA A 65 8.73 -6.72 -7.21
N ALA A 66 9.74 -6.73 -6.32
CA ALA A 66 9.82 -5.76 -5.22
C ALA A 66 9.85 -4.31 -5.73
N SER A 67 10.47 -4.09 -6.89
CA SER A 67 10.46 -2.78 -7.57
C SER A 67 9.06 -2.26 -7.91
N GLY A 68 8.07 -3.15 -8.10
CA GLY A 68 6.67 -2.80 -8.34
C GLY A 68 5.89 -2.36 -7.09
N ILE A 69 6.56 -2.30 -5.93
CA ILE A 69 6.01 -1.86 -4.65
C ILE A 69 6.93 -0.83 -3.99
N VAL A 70 8.17 -1.24 -3.68
CA VAL A 70 9.00 -0.58 -2.65
C VAL A 70 9.42 0.84 -3.05
N TYR A 71 9.75 1.07 -4.32
CA TYR A 71 10.08 2.44 -4.77
C TYR A 71 8.88 3.38 -4.66
N ALA A 72 7.71 2.97 -5.14
CA ALA A 72 6.53 3.82 -5.15
C ALA A 72 6.06 4.15 -3.72
N LEU A 73 6.13 3.18 -2.81
CA LEU A 73 5.60 3.33 -1.46
C LEU A 73 6.58 3.96 -0.46
N PHE A 74 7.89 3.90 -0.70
CA PHE A 74 8.85 4.19 0.36
C PHE A 74 10.07 5.02 -0.06
N ASP A 75 10.29 5.24 -1.36
CA ASP A 75 11.37 6.12 -1.80
C ASP A 75 10.96 7.59 -1.68
N ALA A 76 11.64 8.35 -0.83
CA ALA A 76 11.34 9.76 -0.61
C ALA A 76 11.52 10.63 -1.86
N ARG A 77 12.32 10.19 -2.85
CA ARG A 77 12.52 10.90 -4.12
C ARG A 77 11.24 11.01 -4.96
N THR A 78 10.23 10.19 -4.66
CA THR A 78 8.91 10.23 -5.33
C THR A 78 8.02 11.35 -4.80
N MET A 79 8.33 11.89 -3.61
CA MET A 79 7.55 12.93 -2.96
C MET A 79 7.95 14.32 -3.43
N SER A 80 7.03 15.27 -3.27
CA SER A 80 7.26 16.72 -3.36
C SER A 80 6.92 17.36 -2.01
N PRO A 81 7.30 18.63 -1.76
CA PRO A 81 6.99 19.28 -0.48
C PRO A 81 5.50 19.29 -0.11
N GLU A 82 4.61 19.32 -1.12
CA GLU A 82 3.16 19.41 -0.94
C GLU A 82 2.40 18.08 -1.14
N ASP A 83 3.05 17.04 -1.69
CA ASP A 83 2.40 15.79 -2.10
C ASP A 83 3.34 14.58 -1.92
N ALA A 84 2.90 13.62 -1.11
CA ALA A 84 3.59 12.38 -0.80
C ALA A 84 3.45 11.29 -1.87
N LYS A 85 2.60 11.51 -2.89
CA LYS A 85 2.27 10.52 -3.93
C LYS A 85 1.85 9.19 -3.30
N SER A 86 2.47 8.08 -3.70
CA SER A 86 2.19 6.76 -3.12
C SER A 86 2.97 6.51 -1.82
N ASN A 87 3.95 7.35 -1.46
CA ASN A 87 4.70 7.24 -0.20
C ASN A 87 3.92 7.83 0.98
N GLN A 88 2.83 7.16 1.34
CA GLN A 88 1.91 7.56 2.40
C GLN A 88 2.55 7.51 3.80
N SER A 89 3.69 6.81 3.97
CA SER A 89 4.49 6.86 5.20
C SER A 89 5.17 8.21 5.42
N ARG A 90 5.40 8.94 4.32
CA ARG A 90 6.16 10.19 4.26
C ARG A 90 7.59 10.09 4.82
N GLY A 91 8.10 8.88 4.94
CA GLY A 91 9.44 8.61 5.43
C GLY A 91 10.50 9.15 4.47
N ASP A 92 11.48 9.88 5.02
CA ASP A 92 12.70 10.31 4.33
C ASP A 92 13.90 10.00 5.22
N PHE A 93 14.35 8.75 5.13
CA PHE A 93 15.42 8.22 5.97
C PHE A 93 16.72 8.17 5.17
N ALA A 94 17.69 9.01 5.54
CA ALA A 94 18.93 9.19 4.78
C ALA A 94 19.75 7.90 4.58
N ASP A 95 19.67 6.94 5.52
CA ASP A 95 20.26 5.62 5.40
C ASP A 95 19.55 4.75 4.35
N LEU A 96 18.21 4.77 4.31
CA LEU A 96 17.43 4.05 3.31
C LEU A 96 17.55 4.68 1.92
N GLN A 97 17.64 6.01 1.81
CA GLN A 97 17.85 6.69 0.53
C GLN A 97 19.19 6.30 -0.13
N LYS A 98 20.23 5.98 0.66
CA LYS A 98 21.49 5.42 0.13
C LYS A 98 21.31 4.01 -0.41
N LEU A 99 20.45 3.20 0.21
CA LEU A 99 20.13 1.86 -0.28
C LEU A 99 19.32 1.90 -1.56
N PHE A 100 18.35 2.82 -1.68
CA PHE A 100 17.64 3.07 -2.93
C PHE A 100 18.60 3.45 -4.06
N ALA A 101 19.51 4.40 -3.83
CA ALA A 101 20.52 4.76 -4.83
C ALA A 101 21.43 3.59 -5.22
N LYS A 102 21.76 2.69 -4.27
CA LYS A 102 22.51 1.46 -4.56
C LYS A 102 21.68 0.46 -5.38
N ALA A 103 20.39 0.34 -5.08
CA ALA A 103 19.46 -0.55 -5.77
C ALA A 103 19.29 -0.14 -7.24
N ASP A 104 19.27 1.15 -7.55
CA ASP A 104 19.17 1.69 -8.92
C ASP A 104 20.29 1.18 -9.85
N THR A 105 21.50 0.98 -9.31
CA THR A 105 22.68 0.56 -10.09
C THR A 105 23.02 -0.92 -9.93
N SER A 106 22.19 -1.67 -9.22
CA SER A 106 22.45 -3.08 -8.91
C SER A 106 21.85 -4.01 -9.97
N ALA A 107 22.46 -5.17 -10.18
CA ALA A 107 21.84 -6.25 -10.96
C ALA A 107 20.54 -6.73 -10.30
N THR A 108 19.59 -7.23 -11.08
CA THR A 108 18.21 -7.56 -10.63
C THR A 108 18.15 -8.36 -9.33
N ALA A 109 18.90 -9.46 -9.20
CA ALA A 109 18.88 -10.27 -7.99
C ALA A 109 19.38 -9.51 -6.74
N ALA A 110 20.38 -8.64 -6.91
CA ALA A 110 20.89 -7.80 -5.83
C ALA A 110 19.93 -6.65 -5.51
N GLN A 111 19.30 -6.05 -6.54
CA GLN A 111 18.28 -5.02 -6.39
C GLN A 111 17.10 -5.54 -5.55
N GLU A 112 16.52 -6.69 -5.92
CA GLU A 112 15.39 -7.29 -5.19
C GLU A 112 15.73 -7.53 -3.72
N LYS A 113 16.94 -8.02 -3.41
CA LYS A 113 17.37 -8.16 -2.03
C LYS A 113 17.46 -6.82 -1.30
N ILE A 114 18.07 -5.80 -1.92
CA ILE A 114 18.21 -4.47 -1.29
C ILE A 114 16.83 -3.86 -1.01
N LEU A 115 15.87 -4.00 -1.94
CA LEU A 115 14.51 -3.51 -1.75
C LEU A 115 13.78 -4.24 -0.60
N GLY A 116 13.96 -5.57 -0.49
CA GLY A 116 13.45 -6.32 0.66
C GLY A 116 14.09 -5.91 1.99
N ASP A 117 15.40 -5.63 2.01
CA ASP A 117 16.08 -5.14 3.20
C ASP A 117 15.55 -3.74 3.62
N ILE A 118 15.24 -2.87 2.65
CA ILE A 118 14.61 -1.56 2.91
C ILE A 118 13.22 -1.74 3.53
N GLU A 119 12.35 -2.57 2.93
CA GLU A 119 11.02 -2.84 3.46
C GLU A 119 11.07 -3.40 4.89
N GLN A 120 11.96 -4.35 5.14
CA GLN A 120 12.17 -4.92 6.47
C GLN A 120 12.59 -3.86 7.50
N SER A 121 13.49 -2.94 7.13
CA SER A 121 13.92 -1.86 8.03
C SER A 121 12.80 -0.85 8.31
N LEU A 122 11.94 -0.56 7.32
CA LEU A 122 10.77 0.31 7.52
C LEU A 122 9.78 -0.27 8.54
N ILE A 123 9.64 -1.60 8.56
CA ILE A 123 8.77 -2.32 9.51
C ILE A 123 9.43 -2.41 10.89
N VAL A 124 10.66 -2.91 10.97
CA VAL A 124 11.29 -3.28 12.25
C VAL A 124 11.97 -2.11 12.93
N ASP A 125 12.71 -1.29 12.18
CA ASP A 125 13.58 -0.27 12.76
C ASP A 125 12.94 1.12 12.77
N LYS A 126 12.20 1.46 11.70
CA LYS A 126 11.62 2.81 11.54
C LYS A 126 10.17 2.90 12.04
N ALA A 127 9.45 1.78 12.12
CA ALA A 127 8.01 1.73 12.36
C ALA A 127 7.21 2.67 11.45
N ALA A 128 7.68 2.90 10.22
CA ALA A 128 7.06 3.78 9.24
C ALA A 128 5.97 3.06 8.42
N HIS A 129 5.93 1.72 8.51
CA HIS A 129 4.94 0.88 7.88
C HIS A 129 4.52 -0.22 8.85
N VAL A 130 3.21 -0.45 8.98
CA VAL A 130 2.65 -1.54 9.79
C VAL A 130 1.87 -2.46 8.87
N SER A 131 2.45 -3.62 8.56
CA SER A 131 1.78 -4.64 7.75
C SER A 131 0.73 -5.37 8.60
N VAL A 132 -0.53 -5.35 8.17
CA VAL A 132 -1.65 -5.95 8.92
C VAL A 132 -2.00 -7.35 8.40
N TYR A 133 -2.10 -7.52 7.09
CA TYR A 133 -2.41 -8.80 6.43
C TYR A 133 -2.04 -8.75 4.95
N PHE A 134 -1.92 -9.92 4.32
CA PHE A 134 -1.95 -10.07 2.86
C PHE A 134 -3.38 -10.41 2.41
N GLU A 135 -3.88 -9.71 1.39
CA GLU A 135 -5.22 -9.95 0.87
C GLU A 135 -5.26 -11.23 0.03
N THR A 136 -6.31 -12.04 0.23
CA THR A 136 -6.63 -13.17 -0.63
C THR A 136 -7.96 -12.92 -1.32
N SER A 137 -7.98 -13.14 -2.63
CA SER A 137 -9.19 -12.96 -3.44
C SER A 137 -9.81 -14.30 -3.77
N HIS A 138 -11.12 -14.40 -3.60
CA HIS A 138 -11.91 -15.56 -3.99
C HIS A 138 -12.73 -15.20 -5.23
N TYR A 139 -12.49 -15.91 -6.32
CA TYR A 139 -13.17 -15.68 -7.59
C TYR A 139 -14.22 -16.76 -7.83
N MET A 140 -15.39 -16.34 -8.30
CA MET A 140 -16.46 -17.23 -8.74
C MET A 140 -16.74 -16.97 -10.22
N ALA A 141 -16.94 -18.06 -10.96
CA ALA A 141 -17.35 -18.01 -12.36
C ALA A 141 -18.54 -18.94 -12.60
N GLY A 142 -19.39 -18.60 -13.57
CA GLY A 142 -20.53 -19.44 -13.94
C GLY A 142 -20.07 -20.83 -14.39
N SER A 143 -20.86 -21.86 -14.09
CA SER A 143 -20.52 -23.26 -14.41
C SER A 143 -20.26 -23.51 -15.90
N LYS A 144 -20.90 -22.71 -16.77
CA LYS A 144 -20.72 -22.72 -18.23
C LYS A 144 -19.51 -21.94 -18.72
N VAL A 145 -18.73 -21.27 -17.87
CA VAL A 145 -17.51 -20.57 -18.29
C VAL A 145 -16.32 -21.54 -18.19
N GLY A 146 -15.59 -21.67 -19.29
CA GLY A 146 -14.33 -22.41 -19.39
C GLY A 146 -13.15 -21.50 -19.73
N GLY A 147 -11.94 -22.01 -19.56
CA GLY A 147 -10.71 -21.32 -20.01
C GLY A 147 -10.26 -20.14 -19.16
N LEU A 148 -10.92 -19.87 -18.03
CA LEU A 148 -10.44 -18.90 -17.05
C LEU A 148 -9.16 -19.42 -16.37
N GLN A 149 -8.20 -18.53 -16.21
CA GLN A 149 -6.96 -18.78 -15.47
C GLN A 149 -6.76 -17.66 -14.45
N VAL A 150 -6.16 -17.98 -13.31
CA VAL A 150 -5.66 -16.95 -12.39
C VAL A 150 -4.44 -16.31 -13.03
N ASP A 151 -4.49 -15.00 -13.21
CA ASP A 151 -3.38 -14.20 -13.70
C ASP A 151 -2.41 -13.92 -12.55
N GLY A 152 -1.17 -14.43 -12.66
CA GLY A 152 -0.14 -14.22 -11.64
C GLY A 152 0.39 -12.79 -11.55
N GLY A 153 0.19 -11.97 -12.60
CA GLY A 153 0.63 -10.57 -12.65
C GLY A 153 -0.42 -9.58 -12.14
N TYR A 154 -1.71 -9.93 -12.18
CA TYR A 154 -2.79 -9.04 -11.72
C TYR A 154 -3.62 -9.64 -10.58
N SER A 155 -3.30 -10.88 -10.18
CA SER A 155 -4.01 -11.64 -9.14
C SER A 155 -5.53 -11.70 -9.35
N THR A 156 -5.98 -11.62 -10.61
CA THR A 156 -7.39 -11.64 -11.05
C THR A 156 -7.65 -12.78 -12.02
N LEU A 157 -8.90 -12.98 -12.43
CA LEU A 157 -9.23 -13.90 -13.50
C LEU A 157 -8.83 -13.31 -14.87
N SER A 158 -7.95 -13.98 -15.58
CA SER A 158 -7.69 -13.68 -16.99
C SER A 158 -8.85 -14.17 -17.86
N VAL A 159 -9.43 -13.24 -18.61
CA VAL A 159 -10.53 -13.51 -19.56
C VAL A 159 -10.05 -13.82 -20.97
N LEU A 160 -8.74 -13.74 -21.24
CA LEU A 160 -8.18 -13.91 -22.59
C LEU A 160 -8.45 -15.31 -23.16
N GLY A 161 -8.47 -16.34 -22.32
CA GLY A 161 -8.81 -17.70 -22.69
C GLY A 161 -10.27 -18.08 -22.46
N ALA A 162 -11.11 -17.16 -22.02
CA ALA A 162 -12.46 -17.48 -21.58
C ALA A 162 -13.37 -17.88 -22.75
N TYR A 163 -14.19 -18.91 -22.54
CA TYR A 163 -15.22 -19.33 -23.49
C TYR A 163 -16.47 -19.87 -22.78
N VAL A 164 -17.57 -19.97 -23.52
CA VAL A 164 -18.80 -20.62 -23.05
C VAL A 164 -18.75 -22.10 -23.43
N LYS A 165 -18.82 -22.98 -22.43
CA LYS A 165 -18.94 -24.43 -22.59
C LYS A 165 -20.28 -24.74 -23.26
N LYS A 166 -20.26 -25.70 -24.19
CA LYS A 166 -21.47 -26.27 -24.80
C LYS A 166 -22.26 -27.08 -23.77
#